data_AF-A0A0K6FX15-F1
#
_entry.id   AF-A0A0K6FX15-F1
#
_cell.length_a   1.000
_cell.length_b   1.000
_cell.length_c   1.000
_cell.angle_alpha   90.00
_cell.angle_beta   90.00
_cell.angle_gamma   90.00
#
_symmetry.space_group_name_H-M   'P 1'
#
loop_
_entity.id
_entity.type
_entity.pdbx_description
1 polymer ?
#
loop_
_entity_poly.entity_id
_entity_poly.type
_entity_poly.pdbx_seq_one_letter_code
_entity_poly.pdbx_strand_id
1 'polypeptide(L)'
;MASSTFQFPVPHAPHSTVSAMTTSTMISSPDTEPKPTPPSPPAGPPNPIGMQAPPALEAGIIAAAKVRANRPVDQTFYLSVVAGIWLGFGAIGALSAACGVPQSVRTEWPILPKFLMGAIFAFALHYIVIFGGELFTGTIMIFGVGWINRAIPI
;
A
#
# COMPACT_ATOMS: atom_id res chain seq x y z
N MET A 1 -36.63 -34.50 -25.79
CA MET A 1 -35.69 -34.47 -24.66
C MET A 1 -35.35 -33.02 -24.36
N ALA A 2 -35.19 -32.72 -23.07
CA ALA A 2 -35.34 -31.41 -22.43
C ALA A 2 -34.51 -30.25 -22.99
N SER A 3 -35.07 -29.04 -22.91
CA SER A 3 -34.28 -27.83 -22.57
C SER A 3 -35.21 -26.79 -21.94
N SER A 4 -35.10 -26.63 -20.63
CA SER A 4 -35.96 -25.76 -19.81
C SER A 4 -35.45 -24.32 -19.82
N THR A 5 -36.32 -23.42 -20.25
CA THR A 5 -36.28 -21.97 -20.01
C THR A 5 -36.97 -21.68 -18.68
N PHE A 6 -36.39 -20.91 -17.75
CA PHE A 6 -37.19 -19.98 -16.91
C PHE A 6 -36.40 -18.93 -16.12
N GLN A 7 -36.95 -17.71 -16.10
CA GLN A 7 -36.52 -16.46 -15.45
C GLN A 7 -36.82 -16.37 -13.94
N PHE A 8 -36.21 -15.38 -13.28
CA PHE A 8 -36.41 -14.89 -11.90
C PHE A 8 -37.87 -14.51 -11.53
N PRO A 9 -38.19 -14.52 -10.22
CA PRO A 9 -38.84 -13.33 -9.63
C PRO A 9 -38.44 -12.99 -8.17
N VAL A 10 -38.41 -11.68 -7.88
CA VAL A 10 -38.43 -11.04 -6.53
C VAL A 10 -39.82 -11.18 -5.92
N PRO A 11 -40.00 -11.39 -4.59
CA PRO A 11 -40.83 -10.44 -3.82
C PRO A 11 -40.54 -10.30 -2.30
N HIS A 12 -40.62 -9.04 -1.84
CA HIS A 12 -41.27 -8.48 -0.64
C HIS A 12 -41.27 -9.16 0.76
N ALA A 13 -40.96 -8.33 1.77
CA ALA A 13 -41.20 -8.54 3.20
C ALA A 13 -42.70 -8.57 3.61
N PRO A 14 -43.02 -9.08 4.81
CA PRO A 14 -43.87 -8.30 5.74
C PRO A 14 -43.55 -8.44 7.25
N HIS A 15 -43.56 -7.29 7.94
CA HIS A 15 -44.26 -6.94 9.20
C HIS A 15 -44.43 -7.93 10.39
N SER A 16 -43.75 -7.61 11.51
CA SER A 16 -44.22 -7.36 12.91
C SER A 16 -45.14 -8.31 13.71
N THR A 17 -44.97 -8.20 15.05
CA THR A 17 -45.85 -8.58 16.22
C THR A 17 -45.68 -10.03 16.74
N VAL A 18 -45.58 -10.38 18.04
CA VAL A 18 -46.12 -9.83 19.31
C VAL A 18 -45.24 -10.27 20.51
N SER A 19 -45.21 -9.41 21.53
CA SER A 19 -44.73 -9.54 22.92
C SER A 19 -45.12 -10.81 23.70
N ALA A 20 -44.27 -11.16 24.68
CA ALA A 20 -44.72 -11.75 25.93
C ALA A 20 -44.04 -11.04 27.11
N MET A 21 -44.85 -10.34 27.90
CA MET A 21 -44.56 -9.69 29.17
C MET A 21 -44.45 -10.76 30.26
N THR A 22 -43.42 -10.75 31.12
CA THR A 22 -43.52 -11.31 32.48
C THR A 22 -42.56 -10.56 33.43
N THR A 23 -43.18 -9.69 34.22
CA THR A 23 -42.98 -9.37 35.65
C THR A 23 -41.60 -9.51 36.32
N SER A 24 -41.16 -8.35 36.82
CA SER A 24 -40.05 -8.01 37.71
C SER A 24 -39.64 -8.99 38.81
N THR A 25 -38.34 -9.07 39.04
CA THR A 25 -37.77 -9.01 40.40
C THR A 25 -36.52 -8.13 40.35
N MET A 26 -36.60 -6.99 41.05
CA MET A 26 -35.48 -6.08 41.26
C MET A 26 -34.51 -6.68 42.27
N ILE A 27 -33.27 -6.92 41.84
CA ILE A 27 -32.11 -6.97 42.71
C ILE A 27 -31.18 -5.84 42.26
N SER A 28 -31.08 -4.83 43.11
CA SER A 28 -30.16 -3.72 43.01
C SER A 28 -28.72 -4.25 43.11
N SER A 29 -27.88 -3.93 42.12
CA SER A 29 -26.43 -3.97 42.25
C SER A 29 -25.86 -2.64 41.76
N PRO A 30 -24.83 -2.13 42.44
CA PRO A 30 -24.50 -0.71 42.47
C PRO A 30 -23.85 -0.22 41.17
N ASP A 31 -24.08 1.06 40.89
CA ASP A 31 -23.61 1.81 39.74
C ASP A 31 -22.14 1.53 39.39
N THR A 32 -21.91 0.77 38.33
CA THR A 32 -20.65 0.88 37.58
C THR A 32 -20.90 1.90 36.48
N GLU A 33 -20.54 3.14 36.79
CA GLU A 33 -20.45 4.27 35.88
C GLU A 33 -19.90 3.83 34.50
N PRO A 34 -20.57 4.15 33.38
CA PRO A 34 -20.01 3.90 32.06
C PRO A 34 -18.79 4.79 31.91
N LYS A 35 -17.59 4.21 32.05
CA LYS A 35 -16.33 4.88 31.76
C LYS A 35 -16.45 5.55 30.38
N PRO A 36 -16.31 6.89 30.28
CA PRO A 36 -16.39 7.56 29.00
C PRO A 36 -15.34 6.97 28.06
N THR A 37 -15.80 6.30 27.01
CA THR A 37 -14.93 5.96 25.89
C THR A 37 -14.32 7.26 25.38
N PRO A 38 -12.99 7.33 25.21
CA PRO A 38 -12.36 8.51 24.63
C PRO A 38 -13.08 8.86 23.32
N PRO A 39 -13.38 10.14 23.07
CA PRO A 39 -14.03 10.54 21.83
C PRO A 39 -13.18 10.02 20.67
N SER A 40 -13.80 9.21 19.81
CA SER A 40 -13.20 8.82 18.54
C SER A 40 -12.73 10.10 17.84
N PRO A 41 -11.45 10.19 17.42
CA PRO A 41 -10.99 11.33 16.64
C PRO A 41 -11.98 11.59 15.50
N PRO A 42 -12.39 12.85 15.27
CA PRO A 42 -13.33 13.15 14.21
C PRO A 42 -12.81 12.54 12.91
N ALA A 43 -13.65 11.74 12.26
CA ALA A 43 -13.33 11.17 10.96
C ALA A 43 -12.97 12.32 10.03
N GLY A 44 -11.67 12.46 9.75
CA GLY A 44 -11.19 13.41 8.77
C GLY A 44 -11.89 13.18 7.44
N PRO A 45 -11.95 14.20 6.56
CA PRO A 45 -12.57 14.05 5.25
C PRO A 45 -12.04 12.78 4.55
N PRO A 46 -12.90 12.04 3.82
CA PRO A 46 -12.49 10.83 3.13
C PRO A 46 -11.24 11.14 2.31
N ASN A 47 -10.12 10.51 2.66
CA ASN A 47 -8.90 10.75 1.93
C ASN A 47 -9.15 10.37 0.45
N PRO A 48 -8.65 11.17 -0.51
CA PRO A 48 -8.75 10.84 -1.93
C PRO A 48 -8.29 9.40 -2.19
N ILE A 49 -8.94 8.72 -3.14
CA ILE A 49 -8.66 7.31 -3.47
C ILE A 49 -7.15 7.10 -3.62
N GLY A 50 -6.57 6.27 -2.75
CA GLY A 50 -5.15 5.92 -2.75
C GLY A 50 -4.26 6.69 -1.76
N MET A 51 -4.74 7.77 -1.14
CA MET A 51 -3.98 8.49 -0.11
C MET A 51 -4.35 7.95 1.28
N GLN A 52 -3.48 7.15 1.90
CA GLN A 52 -3.71 6.74 3.29
C GLN A 52 -3.33 7.88 4.25
N ALA A 53 -4.05 7.97 5.37
CA ALA A 53 -3.67 8.87 6.45
C ALA A 53 -2.27 8.47 6.98
N PRO A 54 -1.45 9.43 7.47
CA PRO A 54 -0.09 9.13 7.95
C PRO A 54 0.01 7.94 8.91
N PRO A 55 -0.90 7.75 9.89
CA PRO A 55 -0.87 6.58 10.77
C PRO A 55 -1.12 5.25 10.05
N ALA A 56 -1.97 5.24 9.03
CA ALA A 56 -2.26 4.03 8.25
C ALA A 56 -1.12 3.68 7.29
N LEU A 57 -0.46 4.69 6.70
CA LEU A 57 0.74 4.50 5.89
C LEU A 57 1.89 3.89 6.70
N GLU A 58 2.12 4.43 7.91
CA GLU A 58 3.13 3.90 8.83
C GLU A 58 2.87 2.43 9.18
N ALA A 59 1.62 2.09 9.53
CA ALA A 59 1.24 0.71 9.80
C ALA A 59 1.50 -0.22 8.59
N GLY A 60 1.25 0.28 7.36
CA GLY A 60 1.55 -0.43 6.12
C GLY A 60 3.05 -0.68 5.91
N ILE A 61 3.88 0.33 6.17
CA ILE A 61 5.35 0.21 6.08
C ILE A 61 5.87 -0.79 7.12
N ILE A 62 5.38 -0.72 8.37
CA ILE A 62 5.75 -1.65 9.44
C ILE A 62 5.36 -3.09 9.07
N ALA A 63 4.16 -3.29 8.52
CA ALA A 63 3.73 -4.60 8.05
C ALA A 63 4.63 -5.14 6.93
N ALA A 64 4.97 -4.30 5.94
CA ALA A 64 5.90 -4.65 4.88
C ALA A 64 7.29 -5.01 5.42
N ALA A 65 7.76 -4.30 6.44
CA ALA A 65 9.06 -4.56 7.08
C ALA A 65 9.09 -5.93 7.78
N LYS A 66 8.05 -6.30 8.52
CA LYS A 66 7.92 -7.62 9.14
C LYS A 66 7.90 -8.76 8.12
N VAL A 67 7.21 -8.56 6.99
CA VAL A 67 7.15 -9.55 5.90
C VAL A 67 8.52 -9.72 5.25
N ARG A 68 9.19 -8.61 4.92
CA ARG A 68 10.52 -8.63 4.27
C ARG A 68 11.59 -9.20 5.19
N ALA A 69 11.52 -8.96 6.49
CA ALA A 69 12.47 -9.48 7.47
C ALA A 69 12.40 -11.02 7.65
N ASN A 70 11.22 -11.63 7.43
CA ASN A 70 11.03 -13.07 7.53
C ASN A 70 11.23 -13.82 6.20
N ARG A 71 11.58 -13.13 5.11
CA ARG A 71 11.81 -13.80 3.82
C ARG A 71 13.12 -14.59 3.82
N PRO A 72 13.14 -15.77 3.18
CA PRO A 72 14.38 -16.52 3.02
C PRO A 72 15.37 -15.72 2.16
N VAL A 73 16.65 -15.85 2.49
CA VAL A 73 17.75 -15.09 1.85
C VAL A 73 17.79 -15.35 0.35
N ASP A 74 17.54 -16.58 -0.10
CA ASP A 74 17.54 -16.96 -1.51
C ASP A 74 16.48 -16.21 -2.32
N GLN A 75 15.30 -16.01 -1.74
CA GLN A 75 14.22 -15.25 -2.37
C GLN A 75 14.58 -13.77 -2.44
N THR A 76 15.11 -13.20 -1.35
CA THR A 76 15.54 -11.81 -1.31
C THR A 76 16.67 -11.56 -2.32
N PHE A 77 17.62 -12.48 -2.45
CA PHE A 77 18.69 -12.42 -3.44
C PHE A 77 18.14 -12.42 -4.87
N TYR A 78 17.25 -13.36 -5.20
CA TYR A 78 16.63 -13.42 -6.52
C TYR A 78 15.85 -12.13 -6.85
N LEU A 79 15.01 -11.64 -5.93
CA LEU A 79 14.28 -10.38 -6.11
C LEU A 79 15.22 -9.17 -6.24
N SER A 80 16.37 -9.20 -5.57
CA SER A 80 17.39 -8.13 -5.66
C SER A 80 18.11 -8.13 -7.00
N VAL A 81 18.44 -9.31 -7.53
CA VAL A 81 19.04 -9.44 -8.87
C VAL A 81 18.07 -8.96 -9.94
N VAL A 82 16.81 -9.39 -9.88
CA VAL A 82 15.76 -8.94 -10.82
C VAL A 82 15.58 -7.42 -10.74
N ALA A 83 15.54 -6.83 -9.54
CA ALA A 83 15.48 -5.38 -9.37
C ALA A 83 16.70 -4.68 -9.99
N GLY A 84 17.90 -5.23 -9.82
CA GLY A 84 19.13 -4.71 -10.40
C GLY A 84 19.14 -4.75 -11.93
N ILE A 85 18.59 -5.79 -12.54
CA ILE A 85 18.48 -5.91 -14.00
C ILE A 85 17.56 -4.80 -14.56
N TRP A 86 16.38 -4.60 -13.95
CA TRP A 86 15.46 -3.54 -14.36
C TRP A 86 16.07 -2.15 -14.17
N LEU A 87 16.79 -1.94 -13.07
CA LEU A 87 17.51 -0.70 -12.81
C LEU A 87 18.61 -0.45 -13.86
N GLY A 88 19.35 -1.50 -14.23
CA GLY A 88 20.40 -1.46 -15.23
C GLY A 88 19.88 -1.10 -16.61
N PHE A 89 18.77 -1.69 -17.05
CA PHE A 89 18.13 -1.31 -18.31
C PHE A 89 17.67 0.15 -18.31
N GLY A 90 17.10 0.62 -17.20
CA GLY A 90 16.74 2.03 -17.04
C GLY A 90 17.94 2.97 -17.09
N ALA A 91 19.06 2.58 -16.47
CA ALA A 91 20.30 3.36 -16.50
C ALA A 91 20.90 3.43 -17.92
N ILE A 92 20.97 2.29 -18.64
CA ILE A 92 21.46 2.24 -20.03
C ILE A 92 20.55 3.07 -20.94
N GLY A 93 19.23 2.97 -20.78
CA GLY A 93 18.26 3.76 -21.54
C GLY A 93 18.41 5.26 -21.27
N ALA A 94 18.55 5.66 -20.00
CA ALA A 94 18.75 7.05 -19.60
C ALA A 94 20.07 7.62 -20.16
N LEU A 95 21.14 6.83 -20.11
CA LEU A 95 22.44 7.23 -20.67
C LEU A 95 22.39 7.34 -22.20
N SER A 96 21.74 6.38 -22.87
CA SER A 96 21.57 6.38 -24.33
C SER A 96 20.76 7.60 -24.78
N ALA A 97 19.70 7.95 -24.06
CA ALA A 97 18.88 9.12 -24.34
C ALA A 97 19.67 10.43 -24.14
N ALA A 98 20.45 10.54 -23.05
CA ALA A 98 21.26 11.73 -22.78
C ALA A 98 22.43 11.89 -23.77
N CYS A 99 23.12 10.80 -24.13
CA CYS A 99 24.23 10.80 -25.08
C CYS A 99 23.76 10.98 -26.53
N GLY A 100 22.53 10.59 -26.86
CA GLY A 100 21.94 10.76 -28.19
C GLY A 100 21.64 12.22 -28.56
N VAL A 101 21.70 13.16 -27.61
CA VAL A 101 21.48 14.59 -27.89
C VAL A 101 22.69 15.18 -28.64
N PRO A 102 22.50 15.81 -29.83
CA PRO A 102 23.57 16.45 -30.58
C PRO A 102 24.32 17.50 -29.75
N GLN A 103 25.62 17.67 -30.02
CA GLN A 103 26.46 18.58 -29.25
C GLN A 103 25.98 20.04 -29.34
N SER A 104 25.49 20.48 -30.51
CA SER A 104 24.94 21.83 -30.69
C SER A 104 23.80 22.14 -29.72
N VAL A 105 22.87 21.20 -29.57
CA VAL A 105 21.71 21.31 -28.66
C VAL A 105 22.16 21.27 -27.20
N ARG A 106 23.22 20.51 -26.87
CA ARG A 106 23.77 20.46 -25.51
C ARG A 106 24.44 21.75 -25.07
N THR A 107 25.06 22.48 -26.00
CA THR A 107 25.73 23.75 -25.71
C THR A 107 24.70 24.86 -25.47
N GLU A 108 23.61 24.88 -26.23
CA GLU A 108 22.52 25.85 -26.03
C GLU A 108 21.65 25.51 -24.82
N TRP A 109 21.35 24.23 -24.59
CA TRP A 109 20.43 23.76 -23.54
C TRP A 109 21.04 22.63 -22.69
N PRO A 110 21.97 22.94 -21.77
CA PRO A 110 22.69 21.95 -20.97
C PRO A 110 21.82 21.21 -19.93
N ILE A 111 20.58 21.67 -19.72
CA ILE A 111 19.58 21.03 -18.86
C ILE A 111 18.90 19.85 -19.56
N LEU A 112 18.77 19.88 -20.89
CA LEU A 112 17.94 18.93 -21.64
C LEU A 112 18.42 17.47 -21.51
N PRO A 113 19.72 17.15 -21.58
CA PRO A 113 20.19 15.78 -21.37
C PRO A 113 19.98 15.30 -19.92
N LYS A 114 20.10 16.19 -18.93
CA LYS A 114 19.89 15.85 -17.52
C LYS A 114 18.42 15.56 -17.24
N PHE A 115 17.53 16.36 -17.82
CA PHE A 115 16.09 16.13 -17.76
C PHE A 115 15.70 14.81 -18.40
N LEU A 116 16.20 14.54 -19.61
CA LEU A 116 15.91 13.31 -20.33
C LEU A 116 16.45 12.07 -19.59
N MET A 117 17.65 12.18 -19.01
CA MET A 117 18.22 11.13 -18.17
C MET A 117 17.30 10.84 -16.97
N GLY A 118 16.84 11.87 -16.26
CA GLY A 118 15.93 11.70 -15.12
C GLY A 118 14.56 11.14 -15.51
N ALA A 119 13.99 11.61 -16.62
CA ALA A 119 12.69 11.17 -17.12
C ALA A 119 12.69 9.68 -17.51
N ILE A 120 13.73 9.23 -18.23
CA ILE A 120 13.87 7.82 -18.62
C ILE A 120 14.24 6.94 -17.42
N PHE A 121 15.09 7.44 -16.51
CA PHE A 121 15.46 6.70 -15.31
C PHE A 121 14.26 6.43 -14.38
N ALA A 122 13.28 7.32 -14.32
CA ALA A 122 12.06 7.12 -13.52
C ALA A 122 11.28 5.84 -13.92
N PHE A 123 11.32 5.44 -15.19
CA PHE A 123 10.68 4.19 -15.63
C PHE A 123 11.34 2.95 -15.00
N ALA A 124 12.64 3.00 -14.71
CA ALA A 124 13.35 1.90 -14.05
C ALA A 124 12.70 1.54 -12.71
N LEU A 125 12.40 2.56 -11.89
CA LEU A 125 11.76 2.37 -10.59
C LEU A 125 10.33 1.85 -10.71
N HIS A 126 9.58 2.27 -11.75
CA HIS A 126 8.23 1.75 -12.00
C HIS A 126 8.24 0.25 -12.29
N TYR A 127 9.17 -0.22 -13.13
CA TYR A 127 9.32 -1.66 -13.40
C TYR A 127 9.65 -2.44 -12.13
N ILE A 128 10.56 -1.95 -11.29
CA ILE A 128 10.92 -2.61 -10.02
C ILE A 128 9.71 -2.76 -9.10
N VAL A 129 8.86 -1.73 -9.01
CA VAL A 129 7.66 -1.75 -8.16
C VAL A 129 6.60 -2.70 -8.71
N ILE A 130 6.36 -2.72 -10.02
CA ILE A 130 5.36 -3.58 -10.66
C ILE A 130 5.75 -5.07 -10.55
N PHE A 131 7.01 -5.39 -10.80
CA PHE A 131 7.51 -6.77 -10.70
C PHE A 131 7.84 -7.20 -9.27
N GLY A 132 7.76 -6.29 -8.28
CA GLY A 132 7.98 -6.59 -6.87
C GLY A 132 9.45 -6.88 -6.51
N GLY A 133 10.40 -6.28 -7.21
CA GLY A 133 11.83 -6.43 -6.94
C GLY A 133 12.26 -5.79 -5.60
N GLU A 134 13.24 -6.38 -4.93
CA GLU A 134 13.80 -5.84 -3.67
C GLU A 134 14.99 -4.95 -4.00
N LEU A 135 14.80 -3.63 -3.99
CA LEU A 135 15.88 -2.68 -4.17
C LEU A 135 16.48 -2.27 -2.83
N PHE A 136 17.82 -2.20 -2.76
CA PHE A 136 18.54 -1.84 -1.53
C PHE A 136 18.04 -0.52 -0.91
N THR A 137 17.89 0.54 -1.70
CA THR A 137 17.47 1.86 -1.20
C THR A 137 16.06 1.84 -0.60
N GLY A 138 15.12 1.13 -1.24
CA GLY A 138 13.76 0.94 -0.71
C GLY A 138 13.74 0.06 0.55
N THR A 139 14.63 -0.93 0.61
CA THR A 139 14.76 -1.82 1.77
C THR A 139 15.28 -1.06 2.99
N ILE A 140 16.28 -0.18 2.81
CA ILE A 140 16.78 0.69 3.89
C ILE A 140 15.66 1.58 4.44
N MET A 141 14.78 2.12 3.59
CA MET A 141 13.62 2.89 4.05
C MET A 141 12.65 2.02 4.87
N ILE A 142 12.22 0.87 4.32
CA ILE A 142 11.25 -0.01 4.98
C ILE A 142 11.79 -0.54 6.31
N PHE A 143 13.03 -1.03 6.33
CA PHE A 143 13.67 -1.53 7.55
C PHE A 143 14.05 -0.41 8.52
N GLY A 144 14.43 0.77 8.03
CA GLY A 144 14.69 1.94 8.88
C GLY A 144 13.45 2.34 9.68
N VAL A 145 12.28 2.43 9.03
CA VAL A 145 11.01 2.72 9.70
C VAL A 145 10.63 1.63 10.69
N GLY A 146 10.76 0.35 10.30
CA GLY A 146 10.46 -0.76 11.20
C GLY A 146 11.43 -0.86 12.39
N TRP A 147 12.69 -0.48 12.22
CA TRP A 147 13.69 -0.44 13.27
C TRP A 147 13.43 0.68 14.28
N ILE A 148 13.15 1.91 13.79
CA ILE A 148 12.78 3.05 14.65
C ILE A 148 11.53 2.72 15.49
N ASN A 149 10.58 1.99 14.90
CA ASN A 149 9.36 1.52 15.57
C ASN A 149 9.55 0.24 16.41
N ARG A 150 10.78 -0.29 16.54
CA ARG A 150 11.10 -1.55 17.24
C ARG A 150 10.24 -2.74 16.79
N ALA A 151 9.80 -2.72 15.53
CA ALA A 151 8.92 -3.73 14.96
C ALA A 151 9.66 -4.94 14.39
N ILE A 152 10.98 -4.85 14.27
CA ILE A 152 11.88 -5.87 13.71
C ILE A 152 13.11 -6.01 14.63
N PRO A 153 13.58 -7.23 14.93
CA PRO A 153 14.83 -7.44 15.66
C PRO A 153 16.06 -7.01 14.83
N ILE A 154 17.14 -6.72 15.55
CA ILE A 154 18.48 -6.47 15.00
C ILE A 154 19.15 -7.76 14.50
#